data_AF-A0A4Y3FRN2-F1
#
_entry.id   AF-A0A4Y3FRN2-F1
#
_cell.length_a   1.000
_cell.length_b   1.000
_cell.length_c   1.000
_cell.angle_alpha   90.00
_cell.angle_beta   90.00
_cell.angle_gamma   90.00
#
_symmetry.space_group_name_H-M   'P 1'
#
loop_
_entity.id
_entity.type
_entity.pdbx_description
1 polymer ?
#
loop_
_entity_poly.entity_id
_entity_poly.type
_entity_poly.pdbx_seq_one_letter_code
_entity_poly.pdbx_strand_id
1 'polypeptide(L)'
;MEVLQRTYRKVSGDLIKKIKAEPGGEAISRCYQCGTCAASCIVHTYRKDFNPRLIIRKAVLGVENVLDSIEPWYCAVCYLCNERCPRDVKPATILMAIKNVAAKEGKIPPAFKVINENVLEIGRLFDIDEFTNFLREDLGLPAIESIDKEEINKLISGTRFEKLKEGGKR
;
A
#
# COMPACT_ATOMS: atom_id res chain seq x y z
N MET A 1 9.25 -31.29 -8.70
CA MET A 1 9.76 -30.70 -7.45
C MET A 1 10.78 -29.64 -7.83
N GLU A 2 10.27 -28.53 -8.35
CA GLU A 2 11.10 -27.46 -8.92
C GLU A 2 11.43 -26.51 -7.77
N VAL A 3 12.68 -26.57 -7.31
CA VAL A 3 13.18 -25.69 -6.26
C VAL A 3 13.12 -24.28 -6.81
N LEU A 4 12.08 -23.53 -6.42
CA LEU A 4 11.92 -22.11 -6.72
C LEU A 4 13.28 -21.43 -6.53
N GLN A 5 13.88 -20.99 -7.64
CA GLN A 5 14.94 -19.99 -7.63
C GLN A 5 14.34 -18.72 -6.99
N ARG A 6 14.28 -18.69 -5.66
CA ARG A 6 13.86 -17.54 -4.85
C ARG A 6 14.99 -16.54 -4.93
N THR A 7 14.91 -15.80 -6.01
CA THR A 7 15.70 -14.67 -6.43
C THR A 7 15.75 -13.60 -5.35
N TYR A 8 16.63 -13.75 -4.36
CA TYR A 8 17.19 -12.65 -3.59
C TYR A 8 18.10 -11.82 -4.52
N ARG A 9 17.52 -11.23 -5.56
CA ARG A 9 18.24 -10.57 -6.67
C ARG A 9 18.94 -9.29 -6.21
N LYS A 10 18.46 -8.65 -5.13
CA LYS A 10 19.06 -7.44 -4.58
C LYS A 10 18.81 -7.35 -3.07
N VAL A 11 19.90 -7.31 -2.30
CA VAL A 11 19.90 -7.14 -0.86
C VAL A 11 20.58 -5.83 -0.51
N SER A 12 19.91 -4.99 0.28
CA SER A 12 20.41 -3.69 0.72
C SER A 12 20.26 -3.56 2.23
N GLY A 13 21.35 -3.19 2.92
CA GLY A 13 21.35 -2.95 4.36
C GLY A 13 20.49 -1.75 4.78
N ASP A 14 20.12 -0.88 3.85
CA ASP A 14 19.38 0.35 4.13
C ASP A 14 17.87 0.20 4.01
N LEU A 15 17.36 -0.89 3.42
CA LEU A 15 15.92 -1.11 3.26
C LEU A 15 15.18 -1.06 4.61
N ILE A 16 15.71 -1.74 5.62
CA ILE A 16 15.10 -1.75 6.95
C ILE A 16 15.11 -0.35 7.59
N LYS A 17 16.13 0.47 7.32
CA LYS A 17 16.22 1.85 7.80
C LYS A 17 15.15 2.72 7.14
N LYS A 18 14.98 2.59 5.82
CA LYS A 18 13.91 3.27 5.07
C LYS A 18 12.54 2.92 5.64
N ILE A 19 12.25 1.64 5.87
CA ILE A 19 10.96 1.19 6.41
C ILE A 19 10.75 1.72 7.83
N LYS A 20 11.76 1.70 8.69
CA LYS A 20 11.66 2.25 10.06
C LYS A 20 11.42 3.76 10.10
N ALA A 21 11.83 4.48 9.06
CA ALA A 21 11.61 5.92 8.96
C ALA A 21 10.20 6.27 8.46
N GLU A 22 9.43 5.30 7.95
CA GLU A 22 8.02 5.52 7.61
C GLU A 22 7.14 5.38 8.86
N PRO A 23 6.06 6.18 8.95
CA PRO A 23 5.07 6.04 10.01
C PRO A 23 4.53 4.61 10.09
N GLY A 24 4.61 4.01 11.27
CA GLY A 24 4.11 2.67 11.54
C GLY A 24 5.07 1.54 11.12
N GLY A 25 6.29 1.85 10.68
CA GLY A 25 7.35 0.89 10.33
C GLY A 25 8.39 0.63 11.43
N GLU A 26 8.34 1.37 12.53
CA GLU A 26 9.38 1.47 13.56
C GLU A 26 9.65 0.13 14.26
N ALA A 27 8.58 -0.64 14.48
CA ALA A 27 8.59 -1.89 15.24
C ALA A 27 9.05 -3.11 14.42
N ILE A 28 9.41 -2.96 13.14
CA ILE A 28 9.70 -4.09 12.24
C ILE A 28 10.79 -5.05 12.79
N SER A 29 11.81 -4.51 13.47
CA SER A 29 12.90 -5.30 14.05
C SER A 29 12.50 -6.14 15.25
N ARG A 30 11.30 -5.96 15.82
CA ARG A 30 10.81 -6.78 16.94
C ARG A 30 10.31 -8.15 16.48
N CYS A 31 10.15 -8.36 15.17
CA CYS A 31 9.60 -9.58 14.60
C CYS A 31 10.56 -10.77 14.75
N TYR A 32 10.15 -11.76 15.54
CA TYR A 32 10.83 -13.06 15.70
C TYR A 32 10.22 -14.21 14.88
N GLN A 33 9.38 -13.90 13.89
CA GLN A 33 8.85 -14.87 12.92
C GLN A 33 7.89 -15.98 13.45
N CYS A 34 7.14 -15.77 14.55
CA CYS A 34 6.18 -16.77 15.07
C CYS A 34 5.08 -17.23 14.10
N GLY A 35 4.62 -16.38 13.17
CA GLY A 35 3.55 -16.73 12.22
C GLY A 35 2.12 -16.42 12.64
N THR A 36 1.86 -15.86 13.83
CA THR A 36 0.50 -15.46 14.23
C THR A 36 -0.19 -14.54 13.21
N CYS A 37 0.57 -13.65 12.57
CA CYS A 37 0.05 -12.77 11.53
C CYS A 37 -0.39 -13.52 10.27
N ALA A 38 0.31 -14.58 9.88
CA ALA A 38 -0.06 -15.40 8.73
C ALA A 38 -1.30 -16.25 9.05
N ALA A 39 -1.35 -16.86 10.24
CA ALA A 39 -2.49 -17.64 10.70
C ALA A 39 -3.77 -16.80 10.87
N SER A 40 -3.64 -15.53 11.26
CA SER A 40 -4.79 -14.63 11.45
C SER A 40 -5.26 -13.97 10.15
N CYS A 41 -4.52 -14.10 9.05
CA CYS A 41 -4.78 -13.33 7.85
C CYS A 41 -5.82 -14.02 6.95
N ILE A 42 -7.00 -13.41 6.84
CA ILE A 42 -8.05 -13.85 5.91
C ILE A 42 -7.59 -13.87 4.45
N VAL A 43 -6.74 -12.92 4.04
CA VAL A 43 -6.20 -12.87 2.68
C VAL A 43 -5.28 -14.06 2.43
N HIS A 44 -4.36 -14.36 3.37
CA HIS A 44 -3.47 -15.53 3.25
C HIS A 44 -4.25 -16.86 3.23
N THR A 45 -5.41 -16.92 3.86
CA THR A 45 -6.28 -18.11 3.81
C THR A 45 -6.66 -18.45 2.37
N TYR A 46 -7.03 -17.46 1.54
CA TYR A 46 -7.47 -17.65 0.16
C TYR A 46 -6.39 -17.40 -0.90
N ARG A 47 -5.35 -16.61 -0.56
CA ARG A 47 -4.24 -16.22 -1.44
C ARG A 47 -2.92 -16.67 -0.81
N LYS A 48 -2.50 -17.90 -1.13
CA LYS A 48 -1.31 -18.54 -0.54
C LYS A 48 0.01 -17.88 -0.95
N ASP A 49 -0.01 -17.15 -2.07
CA ASP A 49 1.07 -16.27 -2.54
C ASP A 49 1.31 -15.07 -1.60
N PHE A 50 0.28 -14.59 -0.89
CA PHE A 50 0.41 -13.51 0.08
C PHE A 50 0.68 -14.04 1.48
N ASN A 51 1.85 -13.78 2.06
CA ASN A 51 2.13 -14.12 3.47
C ASN A 51 2.80 -12.96 4.22
N PRO A 52 2.10 -12.29 5.17
CA PRO A 52 2.64 -11.11 5.85
C PRO A 52 3.90 -11.41 6.68
N ARG A 53 4.04 -12.63 7.23
CA ARG A 53 5.25 -13.04 7.95
C ARG A 53 6.47 -13.05 7.02
N LEU A 54 6.31 -13.64 5.82
CA LEU A 54 7.41 -13.77 4.87
C LEU A 54 7.78 -12.43 4.23
N ILE A 55 6.81 -11.56 3.96
CA ILE A 55 7.07 -10.19 3.49
C ILE A 55 7.91 -9.44 4.52
N ILE A 56 7.52 -9.48 5.81
CA ILE A 56 8.30 -8.85 6.89
C ILE A 56 9.69 -9.48 6.99
N ARG A 57 9.83 -10.81 6.83
CA ARG A 57 11.14 -11.47 6.83
C ARG A 57 12.04 -10.98 5.71
N LYS A 58 11.51 -10.90 4.48
CA LYS A 58 12.22 -10.37 3.31
C LYS A 58 12.70 -8.93 3.58
N ALA A 59 11.82 -8.08 4.11
CA ALA A 59 12.15 -6.70 4.45
C ALA A 59 13.25 -6.59 5.53
N VAL A 60 13.18 -7.38 6.60
CA VAL A 60 14.21 -7.42 7.66
C VAL A 60 15.56 -7.90 7.12
N LEU A 61 15.54 -8.86 6.18
CA LEU A 61 16.74 -9.35 5.50
C LEU A 61 17.29 -8.39 4.44
N GLY A 62 16.66 -7.24 4.22
CA GLY A 62 17.10 -6.25 3.24
C GLY A 62 16.77 -6.59 1.80
N VAL A 63 15.86 -7.54 1.54
CA VAL A 63 15.52 -8.01 0.19
C VAL A 63 14.65 -6.96 -0.51
N GLU A 64 15.23 -6.19 -1.43
CA GLU A 64 14.57 -5.04 -2.05
C GLU A 64 13.39 -5.42 -2.95
N ASN A 65 13.38 -6.65 -3.49
CA ASN A 65 12.29 -7.16 -4.33
C ASN A 65 10.91 -7.10 -3.64
N VAL A 66 10.84 -6.94 -2.31
CA VAL A 66 9.58 -6.72 -1.60
C VAL A 66 8.90 -5.41 -2.03
N LEU A 67 9.66 -4.41 -2.48
CA LEU A 67 9.15 -3.11 -2.95
C LEU A 67 8.57 -3.21 -4.36
N ASP A 68 9.13 -4.09 -5.20
CA ASP A 68 8.67 -4.33 -6.58
C ASP A 68 7.51 -5.33 -6.65
N SER A 69 7.24 -6.03 -5.54
CA SER A 69 6.22 -7.07 -5.48
C SER A 69 4.82 -6.49 -5.32
N ILE A 70 3.84 -7.15 -5.93
CA ILE A 70 2.41 -6.90 -5.67
C ILE A 70 1.96 -7.43 -4.30
N GLU A 71 2.71 -8.35 -3.69
CA GLU A 71 2.33 -9.03 -2.44
C GLU A 71 1.92 -8.05 -1.31
N PRO A 72 2.69 -6.98 -0.96
CA PRO A 72 2.30 -6.06 0.10
C PRO A 72 0.94 -5.39 -0.16
N TRP A 73 0.59 -5.17 -1.43
CA TRP A 73 -0.63 -4.51 -1.88
C TRP A 73 -1.89 -5.36 -1.70
N TYR A 74 -1.76 -6.68 -1.52
CA TYR A 74 -2.89 -7.56 -1.18
C TYR A 74 -3.39 -7.42 0.26
N CYS A 75 -2.63 -6.76 1.14
CA CYS A 75 -3.08 -6.50 2.50
C CYS A 75 -4.34 -5.63 2.50
N ALA A 76 -5.45 -6.18 3.01
CA ALA A 76 -6.72 -5.49 3.20
C ALA A 76 -6.75 -4.53 4.40
N VAL A 77 -5.63 -4.42 5.15
CA VAL A 77 -5.49 -3.50 6.30
C VAL A 77 -6.61 -3.70 7.35
N CYS A 78 -7.01 -4.94 7.60
CA CYS A 78 -8.06 -5.27 8.60
C CYS A 78 -7.56 -5.30 10.05
N TYR A 79 -6.27 -5.05 10.29
CA TYR A 79 -5.62 -4.95 11.60
C TYR A 79 -5.64 -6.19 12.53
N LEU A 80 -6.27 -7.32 12.16
CA LEU A 80 -6.28 -8.55 12.98
C LEU A 80 -4.88 -9.03 13.39
N CYS A 81 -3.91 -8.92 12.48
CA CYS A 81 -2.53 -9.31 12.75
C CYS A 81 -1.78 -8.36 13.69
N ASN A 82 -2.24 -7.11 13.84
CA ASN A 82 -1.69 -6.16 14.80
C ASN A 82 -2.10 -6.54 16.20
N GLU A 83 -3.41 -6.71 16.42
CA GLU A 83 -4.00 -7.05 17.71
C GLU A 83 -3.45 -8.37 18.28
N ARG A 84 -3.17 -9.33 17.41
CA ARG A 84 -2.70 -10.66 17.82
C ARG A 84 -1.18 -10.78 17.87
N CYS A 85 -0.42 -9.73 17.54
CA CYS A 85 1.03 -9.84 17.50
C CYS A 85 1.62 -9.86 18.93
N PRO A 86 2.25 -10.95 19.38
CA PRO A 86 2.80 -11.05 20.74
C PRO A 86 4.03 -10.16 20.99
N ARG A 87 4.53 -9.49 19.94
CA ARG A 87 5.71 -8.62 19.98
C ARG A 87 5.40 -7.17 19.61
N ASP A 88 4.11 -6.85 19.45
CA ASP A 88 3.64 -5.52 19.05
C ASP A 88 4.40 -4.97 17.82
N VAL A 89 4.59 -5.83 16.81
CA VAL A 89 5.24 -5.47 15.54
C VAL A 89 4.31 -4.63 14.66
N LYS A 90 3.00 -4.78 14.86
CA LYS A 90 1.95 -4.17 14.05
C LYS A 90 2.08 -4.50 12.54
N PRO A 91 2.01 -5.79 12.13
CA PRO A 91 2.27 -6.22 10.76
C PRO A 91 1.52 -5.44 9.67
N ALA A 92 0.25 -5.06 9.88
CA ALA A 92 -0.50 -4.26 8.90
C ALA A 92 0.14 -2.87 8.69
N THR A 93 0.61 -2.21 9.75
CA THR A 93 1.30 -0.92 9.61
C THR A 93 2.68 -1.07 8.99
N ILE A 94 3.40 -2.16 9.29
CA ILE A 94 4.65 -2.49 8.59
C ILE A 94 4.41 -2.63 7.07
N LEU A 95 3.34 -3.31 6.66
CA LEU A 95 3.01 -3.45 5.24
C LEU A 95 2.65 -2.09 4.61
N MET A 96 1.97 -1.18 5.33
CA MET A 96 1.77 0.20 4.86
C MET A 96 3.08 0.97 4.71
N ALA A 97 3.99 0.85 5.68
CA ALA A 97 5.32 1.44 5.58
C ALA A 97 6.10 0.93 4.35
N ILE A 98 6.04 -0.38 4.08
CA ILE A 98 6.62 -0.97 2.86
C ILE A 98 5.99 -0.36 1.60
N LYS A 99 4.66 -0.21 1.53
CA LYS A 99 3.97 0.44 0.41
C LYS A 99 4.43 1.89 0.23
N ASN A 100 4.64 2.64 1.32
CA ASN A 100 5.13 4.02 1.26
C ASN A 100 6.55 4.12 0.70
N VAL A 101 7.45 3.22 1.12
CA VAL A 101 8.81 3.15 0.54
C VAL A 101 8.73 2.81 -0.95
N ALA A 102 7.92 1.80 -1.32
CA ALA A 102 7.72 1.42 -2.72
C ALA A 102 7.16 2.58 -3.56
N ALA A 103 6.18 3.31 -3.03
CA ALA A 103 5.59 4.47 -3.69
C ALA A 103 6.60 5.61 -3.89
N LYS A 104 7.47 5.87 -2.90
CA LYS A 104 8.57 6.85 -3.03
C LYS A 104 9.60 6.46 -4.10
N GLU A 105 9.73 5.17 -4.39
CA GLU A 105 10.57 4.63 -5.47
C GLU A 105 9.81 4.43 -6.80
N GLY A 106 8.57 4.94 -6.92
CA GLY A 106 7.76 4.83 -8.14
C GLY A 106 7.16 3.44 -8.40
N LYS A 107 7.30 2.51 -7.47
CA LYS A 107 6.88 1.09 -7.56
C LYS A 107 5.43 0.90 -7.11
N ILE A 108 4.54 1.71 -7.69
CA ILE A 108 3.10 1.66 -7.43
C ILE A 108 2.44 0.78 -8.49
N PRO A 109 1.57 -0.19 -8.13
CA PRO A 109 0.84 -0.96 -9.13
C PRO A 109 -0.08 -0.08 -9.98
N PRO A 110 -0.29 -0.40 -11.28
CA PRO A 110 -1.04 0.45 -12.21
C PRO A 110 -2.43 0.88 -11.72
N ALA A 111 -3.19 -0.04 -11.09
CA ALA A 111 -4.53 0.26 -10.58
C ALA A 111 -4.56 1.42 -9.56
N PHE A 112 -3.51 1.53 -8.73
CA PHE A 112 -3.42 2.63 -7.75
C PHE A 112 -2.92 3.93 -8.39
N LYS A 113 -2.21 3.87 -9.53
CA LYS A 113 -1.80 5.08 -10.27
C LYS A 113 -3.01 5.82 -10.84
N VAL A 114 -3.93 5.08 -11.46
CA VAL A 114 -5.20 5.63 -11.97
C VAL A 114 -6.00 6.31 -10.86
N ILE A 115 -6.07 5.68 -9.67
CA ILE A 115 -6.76 6.29 -8.52
C ILE A 115 -6.06 7.59 -8.08
N ASN A 116 -4.72 7.62 -8.06
CA ASN A 116 -3.98 8.83 -7.72
C ASN A 116 -4.21 9.95 -8.75
N GLU A 117 -4.25 9.61 -10.04
CA GLU A 117 -4.55 10.54 -11.14
C GLU A 117 -5.95 11.13 -10.98
N ASN A 118 -6.97 10.31 -10.69
CA ASN A 118 -8.32 10.79 -10.43
C ASN A 118 -8.35 11.79 -9.26
N VAL A 119 -7.66 11.48 -8.16
CA VAL A 119 -7.62 12.40 -7.00
C VAL A 119 -6.97 13.73 -7.38
N LEU A 120 -5.91 13.71 -8.20
CA LEU A 120 -5.22 14.91 -8.66
C LEU A 120 -6.04 15.73 -9.68
N GLU A 121 -6.79 15.07 -10.56
CA GLU A 121 -7.45 15.73 -11.69
C GLU A 121 -8.88 16.15 -11.41
N ILE A 122 -9.62 15.32 -10.66
CA ILE A 122 -11.04 15.50 -10.38
C ILE A 122 -11.37 15.51 -8.88
N GLY A 123 -10.37 15.33 -8.01
CA GLY A 123 -10.57 15.38 -6.55
C GLY A 123 -11.23 14.15 -5.94
N ARG A 124 -11.41 13.08 -6.72
CA ARG A 124 -12.17 11.89 -6.32
C ARG A 124 -11.38 10.62 -6.62
N LEU A 125 -11.72 9.53 -5.94
CA LEU A 125 -11.14 8.22 -6.25
C LEU A 125 -11.70 7.64 -7.56
N PHE A 126 -12.98 7.93 -7.82
CA PHE A 126 -13.73 7.48 -9.00
C PHE A 126 -14.34 8.68 -9.70
N ASP A 127 -14.41 8.60 -11.01
CA ASP A 127 -15.10 9.59 -11.81
C ASP A 127 -16.61 9.53 -11.58
N ILE A 128 -17.27 10.68 -11.72
CA ILE A 128 -18.72 10.79 -11.66
C ILE A 128 -19.15 11.22 -13.05
N ASP A 129 -19.58 10.24 -13.83
CA ASP A 129 -20.05 10.45 -15.19
C ASP A 129 -21.52 10.93 -15.21
N GLU A 130 -21.95 11.35 -16.40
CA GLU A 130 -23.35 11.73 -16.64
C GLU A 130 -24.32 10.59 -16.31
N PHE A 131 -23.91 9.34 -16.53
CA PHE A 131 -24.71 8.17 -16.18
C PHE A 131 -24.98 8.07 -14.68
N THR A 132 -23.99 8.39 -13.84
CA THR A 132 -24.16 8.43 -12.39
C THR A 132 -25.19 9.50 -11.99
N ASN A 133 -25.17 10.68 -12.60
CA ASN A 133 -26.16 11.72 -12.32
C ASN A 133 -27.56 11.38 -12.86
N PHE A 134 -27.65 10.70 -14.01
CA PHE A 134 -28.89 10.14 -14.54
C PHE A 134 -29.53 9.15 -13.54
N LEU A 135 -28.75 8.18 -13.03
CA LEU A 135 -29.25 7.24 -12.01
C LEU A 135 -29.69 7.94 -10.71
N ARG A 136 -29.03 9.06 -10.36
CA ARG A 136 -29.40 9.84 -9.18
C ARG A 136 -30.72 10.56 -9.38
N GLU A 137 -30.96 11.13 -10.56
CA GLU A 137 -32.23 11.77 -10.93
C GLU A 137 -33.39 10.76 -10.88
N ASP A 138 -33.22 9.57 -11.46
CA ASP A 138 -34.20 8.48 -11.39
C ASP A 138 -34.55 8.09 -9.93
N LEU A 139 -33.61 8.27 -9.00
CA LEU A 139 -33.77 8.04 -7.57
C LEU A 139 -34.22 9.30 -6.79
N GLY A 140 -34.46 10.43 -7.46
CA GLY A 140 -34.84 11.70 -6.83
C GLY A 140 -33.73 12.36 -6.01
N LEU A 141 -32.47 12.04 -6.29
CA LEU A 141 -31.28 12.56 -5.60
C LEU A 141 -30.67 13.75 -6.37
N PRO A 142 -30.09 14.75 -5.68
CA PRO A 142 -29.46 15.89 -6.34
C PRO A 142 -28.23 15.46 -7.14
N ALA A 143 -27.98 16.15 -8.27
CA ALA A 143 -26.77 15.93 -9.05
C ALA A 143 -25.51 16.21 -8.23
N ILE A 144 -24.44 15.46 -8.51
CA ILE A 144 -23.13 15.71 -7.94
C ILE A 144 -22.34 16.56 -8.93
N GLU A 145 -21.97 17.76 -8.51
CA GLU A 145 -21.15 18.69 -9.28
C GLU A 145 -19.66 18.30 -9.23
N SER A 146 -18.85 18.84 -10.13
CA SER A 146 -17.39 18.72 -10.06
C SER A 146 -16.85 19.41 -8.80
N ILE A 147 -15.77 18.86 -8.23
CA ILE A 147 -15.13 19.50 -7.07
C ILE A 147 -14.31 20.69 -7.54
N ASP A 148 -14.32 21.77 -6.75
CA ASP A 148 -13.40 22.88 -6.93
C ASP A 148 -11.95 22.40 -6.80
N LYS A 149 -11.21 22.54 -7.90
CA LYS A 149 -9.82 22.08 -7.98
C LYS A 149 -8.87 22.97 -7.19
N GLU A 150 -9.22 24.24 -6.92
CA GLU A 150 -8.32 25.17 -6.23
C GLU A 150 -8.03 24.72 -4.80
N GLU A 151 -9.08 24.31 -4.06
CA GLU A 151 -8.93 23.84 -2.68
C GLU A 151 -8.11 22.55 -2.60
N ILE A 152 -8.39 21.60 -3.51
CA ILE A 152 -7.64 20.33 -3.59
C ILE A 152 -6.18 20.59 -3.93
N ASN A 153 -5.89 21.42 -4.93
CA ASN A 153 -4.53 21.76 -5.33
C ASN A 153 -3.78 22.44 -4.18
N LYS A 154 -4.44 23.31 -3.42
CA LYS A 154 -3.84 23.93 -2.22
C LYS A 154 -3.44 22.88 -1.18
N LEU A 155 -4.31 21.93 -0.87
CA LEU A 155 -3.98 20.84 0.07
C LEU A 155 -2.85 19.96 -0.46
N ILE A 156 -2.92 19.58 -1.73
CA ILE A 156 -1.96 18.70 -2.37
C ILE A 156 -0.55 19.32 -2.43
N SER A 157 -0.45 20.64 -2.68
CA SER A 157 0.82 21.38 -2.73
C SER A 157 1.62 21.33 -1.41
N GLY A 158 0.92 21.18 -0.28
CA GLY A 158 1.53 21.00 1.04
C GLY A 158 1.98 19.58 1.35
N THR A 159 1.72 18.62 0.45
CA THR A 159 1.99 17.20 0.66
C THR A 159 3.01 16.67 -0.36
N ARG A 160 3.35 15.38 -0.25
CA ARG A 160 4.17 14.69 -1.26
C ARG A 160 3.33 14.01 -2.34
N PHE A 161 2.01 14.22 -2.36
CA PHE A 161 1.09 13.48 -3.21
C PHE A 161 1.30 13.79 -4.70
N GLU A 162 1.66 15.03 -5.07
CA GLU A 162 1.99 15.42 -6.45
C GLU A 162 3.08 14.54 -7.08
N LYS A 163 4.07 14.14 -6.27
CA LYS A 163 5.21 13.32 -6.72
C LYS A 163 4.81 11.88 -7.06
N LEU A 164 3.59 11.48 -6.71
CA LEU A 164 3.04 10.17 -7.05
C LEU A 164 2.40 10.14 -8.44
N LYS A 165 2.24 11.31 -9.11
CA LYS A 165 1.71 11.43 -10.47
C LYS A 165 2.63 10.77 -11.51
N GLU A 166 3.94 10.97 -11.40
CA GLU A 166 4.90 10.55 -12.43
C GLU A 166 5.52 9.16 -12.19
N GLY A 167 5.09 8.44 -11.15
CA GLY A 167 5.70 7.17 -10.80
C GLY A 167 7.20 7.31 -10.57
N GLY A 168 7.61 8.22 -9.67
CA GLY A 168 8.95 8.27 -9.07
C GLY A 168 10.12 7.99 -10.02
N LYS A 169 10.37 8.86 -11.01
CA LYS A 169 11.69 8.95 -11.63
C LYS A 169 12.48 10.08 -10.96
N ARG A 170 13.51 9.70 -10.21
CA ARG A 170 14.73 10.52 -10.05
C ARG A 170 15.84 9.79 -10.78
#